data_AF-A0A9E6AG73-F1
#
_entry.id   AF-A0A9E6AG73-F1
#
_cell.length_a   1.000
_cell.length_b   1.000
_cell.length_c   1.000
_cell.angle_alpha   90.00
_cell.angle_beta   90.00
_cell.angle_gamma   90.00
#
_symmetry.space_group_name_H-M   'P 1'
#
loop_
_entity.id
_entity.type
_entity.pdbx_description
1 polymer ?
#
loop_
_entity_poly.entity_id
_entity_poly.type
_entity_poly.pdbx_seq_one_letter_code
_entity_poly.pdbx_strand_id
1 'polypeptide(L)' 'MTITFTVDPDGKVSRASLTRELSDFSDPGFSQCETHAVKRILFPASSRGRETTVNFPFHFKP' A
#
# COMPACT_ATOMS: atom_id res chain seq x y z
N MET A 1 -9.31 -6.16 4.08
CA MET A 1 -8.50 -5.04 4.61
C MET A 1 -7.96 -4.28 3.42
N THR A 2 -7.88 -2.95 3.47
CA THR A 2 -7.46 -2.15 2.31
C THR A 2 -6.29 -1.26 2.69
N ILE A 3 -5.20 -1.35 1.93
CA ILE A 3 -4.05 -0.45 2.07
C ILE A 3 -4.06 0.54 0.92
N THR A 4 -3.93 1.81 1.27
CA THR A 4 -3.68 2.88 0.33
C THR A 4 -2.20 3.25 0.37
N PHE A 5 -1.56 3.26 -0.79
CA PHE A 5 -0.16 3.63 -0.90
C PHE A 5 0.12 4.47 -2.15
N THR A 6 1.14 5.33 -2.07
CA THR A 6 1.59 6.20 -3.16
C THR A 6 2.88 5.66 -3.73
N VAL A 7 2.89 5.47 -5.05
CA VAL A 7 4.05 5.09 -5.84
C VAL A 7 4.60 6.35 -6.51
N ASP A 8 5.88 6.63 -6.27
CA ASP A 8 6.64 7.72 -6.85
C ASP A 8 6.93 7.43 -8.34
N PRO A 9 7.31 8.46 -9.13
CA PRO A 9 7.64 8.26 -10.55
C PRO A 9 8.77 7.26 -10.80
N ASP A 10 9.70 7.11 -9.84
CA ASP A 10 10.81 6.15 -9.89
C ASP A 10 10.41 4.71 -9.49
N GLY A 11 9.12 4.50 -9.15
CA GLY A 11 8.58 3.20 -8.79
C GLY A 11 8.65 2.85 -7.31
N LYS A 12 9.21 3.74 -6.45
CA LYS A 12 9.25 3.50 -5.01
C LYS A 12 7.92 3.82 -4.35
N VAL A 13 7.59 3.10 -3.28
CA VAL A 13 6.44 3.43 -2.43
C VAL A 13 6.87 4.45 -1.37
N SER A 14 6.44 5.70 -1.52
CA SER A 14 6.77 6.78 -0.57
C SER A 14 5.83 6.83 0.63
N ARG A 15 4.57 6.43 0.45
CA ARG A 15 3.54 6.43 1.51
C ARG A 15 2.75 5.14 1.45
N ALA A 16 2.47 4.55 2.60
CA ALA A 16 1.58 3.40 2.74
C ALA A 16 0.84 3.52 4.08
N SER A 17 -0.48 3.36 4.06
CA SER A 17 -1.34 3.46 5.22
C SER A 17 -2.56 2.56 5.09
N LEU A 18 -3.02 2.03 6.22
CA LEU A 18 -4.30 1.34 6.30
C LEU A 18 -5.45 2.33 6.08
N THR A 19 -6.36 1.99 5.17
CA THR A 19 -7.60 2.73 4.99
C THR A 19 -8.64 2.12 5.91
N ARG A 20 -8.79 2.71 7.10
CA ARG A 20 -9.72 2.25 8.15
C ARG A 20 -11.17 2.18 7.67
N GLU A 21 -11.56 3.11 6.82
CA GLU A 21 -12.91 3.19 6.22
C GLU A 21 -13.23 2.00 5.30
N LEU A 22 -12.20 1.33 4.79
CA LEU A 22 -12.29 0.21 3.85
C LEU A 22 -11.75 -1.10 4.47
N SER A 23 -11.60 -1.16 5.79
CA SER A 23 -10.99 -2.29 6.50
C SER A 23 -11.83 -2.72 7.71
N ASP A 24 -12.41 -3.92 7.63
CA ASP A 24 -13.18 -4.52 8.73
C ASP A 24 -12.30 -5.11 9.86
N PHE A 25 -10.97 -5.08 9.68
CA PHE A 25 -9.98 -5.61 10.61
C PHE A 25 -8.93 -4.54 10.92
N SER A 26 -8.65 -4.30 12.20
CA SER A 26 -7.70 -3.28 12.66
C SER A 26 -6.79 -3.80 13.78
N ASP A 27 -5.96 -4.80 13.47
CA ASP A 27 -4.85 -5.17 14.34
C ASP A 27 -3.63 -4.25 14.05
N PRO A 28 -3.07 -3.55 15.05
CA PRO A 28 -1.93 -2.66 14.85
C PRO A 28 -0.67 -3.38 14.37
N GLY A 29 -0.41 -4.60 14.85
CA GLY A 29 0.76 -5.39 14.47
C GLY A 29 0.68 -5.86 13.02
N PHE A 30 -0.49 -6.34 12.61
CA PHE A 30 -0.78 -6.73 11.24
C PHE A 30 -0.68 -5.54 10.28
N SER A 31 -1.23 -4.39 10.67
CA SER A 31 -1.17 -3.15 9.88
C SER A 31 0.27 -2.69 9.65
N GLN A 32 1.14 -2.77 10.66
CA GLN A 32 2.57 -2.46 10.52
C GLN A 32 3.28 -3.45 9.60
N CYS A 33 3.00 -4.75 9.76
CA CYS A 33 3.57 -5.81 8.93
C CYS A 33 3.28 -5.57 7.45
N GLU A 34 2.02 -5.34 7.09
CA GLU A 34 1.63 -5.10 5.70
C GLU A 34 2.18 -3.78 5.16
N THR A 35 2.12 -2.69 5.95
CA THR A 35 2.70 -1.40 5.54
C THR A 35 4.18 -1.54 5.21
N HIS A 36 4.91 -2.32 6.01
CA HIS A 36 6.33 -2.58 5.78
C HIS A 36 6.57 -3.49 4.57
N ALA A 37 5.72 -4.49 4.34
CA ALA A 37 5.78 -5.33 3.14
C ALA A 37 5.55 -4.52 1.87
N VAL A 38 4.51 -3.68 1.83
CA VAL A 38 4.17 -2.83 0.68
C VAL A 38 5.29 -1.81 0.40
N LYS A 39 5.89 -1.22 1.43
CA LYS A 39 7.03 -0.30 1.28
C LYS A 39 8.29 -0.93 0.65
N ARG A 40 8.41 -2.27 0.69
CA ARG A 40 9.53 -3.00 0.08
C ARG A 40 9.28 -3.34 -1.39
N ILE A 41 8.07 -3.13 -1.90
CA ILE A 41 7.73 -3.37 -3.29
C ILE A 41 8.31 -2.23 -4.14
N LEU A 42 9.05 -2.59 -5.18
CA LEU A 42 9.51 -1.67 -6.21
C LEU A 42 8.62 -1.89 -7.44
N PHE A 43 7.81 -0.88 -7.76
CA PHE A 43 6.98 -0.89 -8.95
C PHE A 43 7.81 -0.46 -10.17
N PRO A 44 7.39 -0.82 -11.39
CA PRO A 44 7.95 -0.22 -12.59
C PRO A 44 7.79 1.29 -12.55
N ALA A 45 8.80 2.01 -13.05
CA ALA A 45 8.74 3.46 -13.16
C ALA A 45 7.50 3.90 -13.94
N SER A 46 6.88 5.00 -13.50
CA SER A 46 5.69 5.54 -14.13
C SER A 46 6.04 6.01 -15.55
N SER A 47 5.43 5.41 -16.57
CA SER A 47 5.66 5.76 -17.98
C SER A 47 5.33 7.22 -18.31
N ARG A 48 4.57 7.90 -17.45
CA ARG A 48 4.18 9.31 -17.59
C ARG A 48 4.85 10.22 -16.55
N GLY A 49 5.77 9.70 -15.73
CA GLY A 49 6.50 10.47 -14.72
C GLY A 49 5.63 11.03 -13.59
N ARG A 50 4.49 10.41 -13.30
CA ARG A 50 3.52 10.88 -12.29
C ARG A 50 3.43 9.94 -11.11
N GLU A 51 3.23 10.52 -9.93
CA GLU A 51 2.83 9.79 -8.73
C GLU A 51 1.48 9.10 -8.95
N THR A 52 1.34 7.91 -8.38
CA THR A 52 0.11 7.10 -8.49
C THR A 52 -0.33 6.66 -7.11
N THR A 53 -1.57 6.96 -6.75
CA THR A 53 -2.20 6.42 -5.53
C THR A 53 -2.90 5.12 -5.87
N VAL A 54 -2.55 4.05 -5.16
CA VAL A 54 -3.11 2.71 -5.32
C VAL A 54 -3.89 2.35 -4.06
N ASN A 55 -5.14 1.90 -4.25
CA ASN A 55 -5.93 1.27 -3.20
C ASN A 55 -5.94 -0.24 -3.47
N PHE A 56 -5.22 -1.01 -2.66
CA PHE A 56 -5.11 -2.44 -2.84
C PHE A 56 -5.91 -3.18 -1.74
N PRO A 57 -6.97 -3.92 -2.09
CA PRO A 57 -7.66 -4.77 -1.14
C PRO A 57 -6.78 -6.00 -0.85
N PHE A 58 -6.31 -6.11 0.38
CA PHE A 58 -5.70 -7.33 0.91
C PHE A 58 -6.80 -8.17 1.59
N HIS A 59 -7.21 -9.24 0.91
CA HIS A 59 -8.06 -10.28 1.50
C HIS A 59 -7.15 -11.39 2.02
N PHE A 60 -6.79 -11.31 3.31
CA PHE A 60 -6.16 -12.43 4.00
C PHE A 60 -7.22 -13.53 4.23
N LYS A 61 -7.07 -14.67 3.54
CA LYS A 61 -7.78 -15.91 3.88
C LYS A 61 -6.77 -16.82 4.59
N PRO A 62 -6.96 -17.12 5.88
CA PRO A 62 -6.04 -17.99 6.63
C PRO A 62 -5.96 -19.40 6.04
#